data_AF-A0A1B6E9X3-F1
#
_entry.id   AF-A0A1B6E9X3-F1
#
_cell.length_a   1.000
_cell.length_b   1.000
_cell.length_c   1.000
_cell.angle_alpha   90.00
_cell.angle_beta   90.00
_cell.angle_gamma   90.00
#
_symmetry.space_group_name_H-M   'P 1'
#
loop_
_entity.id
_entity.type
_entity.pdbx_description
1 polymer ?
#
loop_
_entity_poly.entity_id
_entity_poly.type
_entity_poly.pdbx_seq_one_letter_code
_entity_poly.pdbx_strand_id
1 'polypeptide(L)'
;MFVVSDMFLVSDIFLVSRDVEKSLAEKETSKCLAWCHDNRSKLRKLKSSLEFNLRIQEFIELVRNDRKLEAVRHARKHFSTYEEDQLEEIQHCMALLAFTADTELSPYKEMLEEKRWDRLVEQFRQENYRLFQLASQSVFTVALQAGLSALKTPYPLNIAF
;
A
#
# COMPACT_ATOMS: atom_id res chain seq x y z
N MET A 1 -0.57 -30.48 9.45
CA MET A 1 -1.71 -29.58 9.13
C MET A 1 -1.38 -28.12 9.44
N PHE A 2 -0.81 -27.78 10.60
CA PHE A 2 -0.43 -26.40 10.96
C PHE A 2 0.64 -25.74 10.04
N VAL A 3 1.74 -26.44 9.72
CA VAL A 3 2.86 -25.87 8.93
C VAL A 3 2.48 -25.52 7.49
N VAL A 4 1.57 -26.31 6.90
CA VAL A 4 1.09 -26.09 5.53
C VAL A 4 0.21 -24.85 5.48
N SER A 5 -0.63 -24.63 6.50
CA SER A 5 -1.48 -23.43 6.60
C SER A 5 -0.66 -22.15 6.71
N ASP A 6 0.41 -22.13 7.51
CA ASP A 6 1.33 -20.99 7.63
C ASP A 6 2.07 -20.70 6.31
N MET A 7 2.52 -21.74 5.59
CA MET A 7 3.19 -21.59 4.30
C MET A 7 2.26 -21.03 3.20
N PHE A 8 1.00 -21.47 3.17
CA PHE A 8 -0.01 -20.90 2.27
C PHE A 8 -0.32 -19.44 2.61
N LEU A 9 -0.41 -19.12 3.91
CA LEU A 9 -0.68 -17.75 4.38
C LEU A 9 0.44 -16.78 3.98
N VAL A 10 1.70 -17.22 4.08
CA VAL A 10 2.85 -16.43 3.61
C VAL A 10 2.80 -16.23 2.10
N SER A 11 2.49 -17.28 1.33
CA SER A 11 2.32 -17.19 -0.13
C SER A 11 1.20 -16.21 -0.51
N ASP A 12 0.06 -16.27 0.16
CA ASP A 12 -1.10 -15.40 -0.10
C ASP A 12 -0.79 -13.93 0.24
N ILE A 13 -0.08 -13.66 1.35
CA ILE A 13 0.38 -12.31 1.69
C ILE A 13 1.30 -11.75 0.60
N PHE A 14 2.25 -12.55 0.10
CA PHE A 14 3.15 -12.12 -0.98
C PHE A 14 2.40 -11.84 -2.28
N LEU A 15 1.43 -12.69 -2.64
CA LEU A 15 0.62 -12.49 -3.85
C LEU A 15 -0.24 -11.23 -3.75
N VAL A 16 -0.94 -11.02 -2.64
CA VAL A 16 -1.74 -9.81 -2.39
C VAL A 16 -0.86 -8.56 -2.44
N SER A 17 0.31 -8.59 -1.80
CA SER A 17 1.24 -7.45 -1.78
C SER A 17 1.71 -7.08 -3.18
N ARG A 18 2.13 -8.08 -3.97
CA ARG A 18 2.58 -7.89 -5.35
C ARG A 18 1.46 -7.32 -6.23
N ASP A 19 0.23 -7.82 -6.07
CA ASP A 19 -0.91 -7.37 -6.86
C ASP A 19 -1.32 -5.93 -6.51
N VAL A 20 -1.15 -5.51 -5.26
CA VAL A 20 -1.33 -4.11 -4.83
C VAL A 20 -0.23 -3.21 -5.40
N GLU A 21 1.04 -3.63 -5.34
CA GLU A 21 2.16 -2.88 -5.93
C GLU A 21 1.98 -2.67 -7.42
N LYS A 22 1.58 -3.73 -8.15
CA LYS A 22 1.32 -3.65 -9.58
C LYS A 22 0.18 -2.68 -9.90
N SER A 23 -0.91 -2.74 -9.14
CA SER A 23 -2.04 -1.81 -9.27
C SER A 23 -1.60 -0.35 -9.08
N LEU A 24 -0.77 -0.07 -8.08
CA LEU A 24 -0.26 1.29 -7.87
C LEU A 24 0.66 1.74 -9.00
N ALA A 25 1.51 0.85 -9.53
CA ALA A 25 2.34 1.14 -10.70
C ALA A 25 1.51 1.40 -11.97
N GLU A 26 0.33 0.77 -12.08
CA GLU A 26 -0.67 1.02 -13.13
C GLU A 26 -1.58 2.24 -12.83
N LYS A 27 -1.23 3.04 -11.81
CA LYS A 27 -1.96 4.24 -11.37
C LYS A 27 -3.38 3.98 -10.85
N GLU A 28 -3.60 2.80 -10.27
CA GLU A 28 -4.85 2.41 -9.63
C GLU A 28 -4.72 2.32 -8.10
N THR A 29 -5.46 3.16 -7.37
CA THR A 29 -5.46 3.20 -5.90
C THR A 29 -6.37 2.17 -5.23
N SER A 30 -7.35 1.61 -5.96
CA SER A 30 -8.46 0.85 -5.38
C SER A 30 -8.02 -0.35 -4.55
N LYS A 31 -7.06 -1.16 -5.05
CA LYS A 31 -6.55 -2.32 -4.33
C LYS A 31 -5.75 -1.93 -3.09
N CYS A 32 -4.96 -0.86 -3.17
CA CYS A 32 -4.20 -0.37 -2.02
C CYS A 32 -5.12 0.19 -0.93
N LEU A 33 -6.19 0.90 -1.32
CA LEU A 33 -7.21 1.38 -0.38
C LEU A 33 -7.97 0.23 0.30
N ALA A 34 -8.30 -0.83 -0.44
CA ALA A 34 -8.89 -2.04 0.15
C ALA A 34 -7.93 -2.68 1.16
N TRP A 35 -6.64 -2.78 0.81
CA TRP A 35 -5.62 -3.26 1.74
C TRP A 35 -5.48 -2.39 2.99
N CYS A 36 -5.54 -1.06 2.85
CA CYS A 36 -5.54 -0.12 3.98
C CYS A 36 -6.75 -0.34 4.88
N HIS A 37 -7.92 -0.57 4.30
CA HIS A 37 -9.16 -0.86 5.03
C HIS A 37 -9.01 -2.17 5.85
N ASP A 38 -8.53 -3.24 5.22
CA ASP A 38 -8.39 -4.55 5.85
C ASP A 38 -7.34 -4.54 6.98
N ASN A 39 -6.35 -3.65 6.89
CA ASN A 39 -5.28 -3.51 7.88
C ASN A 39 -5.42 -2.28 8.80
N ARG A 40 -6.57 -1.59 8.76
CA ARG A 40 -6.78 -0.26 9.39
C ARG A 40 -6.37 -0.20 10.86
N SER A 41 -6.75 -1.19 11.66
CA SER A 41 -6.42 -1.23 13.09
C SER A 41 -4.92 -1.31 13.36
N LYS A 42 -4.17 -2.00 12.50
CA LYS A 42 -2.72 -2.14 12.62
C LYS A 42 -2.02 -0.88 12.09
N LEU A 43 -2.45 -0.37 10.94
CA LEU A 43 -1.94 0.88 10.36
C LEU A 43 -2.12 2.08 11.30
N ARG A 44 -3.23 2.15 12.03
CA ARG A 44 -3.45 3.17 13.06
C ARG A 44 -2.43 3.09 14.20
N LYS A 45 -2.04 1.89 14.63
CA LYS A 45 -0.98 1.72 15.65
C LYS A 45 0.38 2.14 15.14
N LEU A 46 0.65 1.92 13.86
CA LEU A 46 1.87 2.35 13.17
C LEU A 46 1.86 3.85 12.81
N LYS A 47 0.74 4.56 13.05
CA LYS A 47 0.53 5.95 12.63
C LYS A 47 0.83 6.15 11.13
N SER A 48 0.44 5.19 10.30
CA SER A 48 0.69 5.26 8.86
C SER A 48 -0.13 6.38 8.20
N SER A 49 0.53 7.15 7.34
CA SER A 49 -0.10 8.17 6.48
C SER A 49 -0.46 7.65 5.09
N LEU A 50 -0.34 6.34 4.82
CA LEU A 50 -0.51 5.78 3.47
C LEU A 50 -1.92 6.04 2.90
N GLU A 51 -2.98 5.78 3.69
CA GLU A 51 -4.35 6.02 3.22
C GLU A 51 -4.58 7.49 2.85
N PHE A 52 -4.06 8.41 3.66
CA PHE A 52 -4.13 9.84 3.38
C PHE A 52 -3.44 10.19 2.06
N ASN A 53 -2.20 9.71 1.87
CA ASN A 53 -1.43 9.97 0.65
C ASN A 53 -2.11 9.43 -0.62
N LEU A 54 -2.83 8.31 -0.52
CA LEU A 54 -3.64 7.76 -1.61
C LEU A 54 -4.83 8.66 -1.94
N ARG A 55 -5.54 9.20 -0.93
CA ARG A 55 -6.66 10.13 -1.16
C ARG A 55 -6.19 11.45 -1.78
N ILE A 56 -5.01 11.92 -1.39
CA ILE A 56 -4.37 13.07 -2.04
C ILE A 56 -4.06 12.75 -3.51
N GLN A 57 -3.57 11.55 -3.82
CA GLN A 57 -3.34 11.15 -5.22
C GLN A 57 -4.63 11.12 -6.03
N GLU A 58 -5.71 10.54 -5.51
CA GLU A 58 -7.02 10.54 -6.18
C GLU A 58 -7.52 11.95 -6.46
N PHE A 59 -7.34 12.87 -5.51
CA PHE A 59 -7.64 14.28 -5.69
C PHE A 59 -6.81 14.90 -6.82
N ILE A 60 -5.50 14.67 -6.83
CA ILE A 60 -4.58 15.20 -7.85
C ILE A 60 -4.98 14.69 -9.24
N GLU A 61 -5.31 13.41 -9.39
CA GLU A 61 -5.77 12.86 -10.68
C GLU A 61 -7.11 13.47 -11.12
N LEU A 62 -8.03 13.77 -10.20
CA LEU A 62 -9.27 14.48 -10.54
C LEU A 62 -8.99 15.90 -11.04
N VAL A 63 -8.05 16.62 -10.41
CA VAL A 63 -7.64 17.96 -10.87
C VAL A 63 -6.93 17.89 -12.22
N ARG A 64 -6.03 16.91 -12.41
CA ARG A 64 -5.30 16.70 -13.68
C ARG A 64 -6.26 16.43 -14.86
N ASN A 65 -7.37 15.75 -14.61
CA ASN A 65 -8.42 15.48 -15.60
C ASN A 65 -9.46 16.61 -15.73
N ASP A 66 -9.19 17.81 -15.20
CA ASP A 66 -10.09 18.98 -15.16
C ASP A 66 -11.46 18.73 -14.48
N ARG A 67 -11.56 17.70 -13.64
CA ARG A 67 -12.76 17.34 -12.86
C ARG A 67 -12.78 18.04 -11.51
N LYS A 68 -12.56 19.36 -11.49
CA LYS A 68 -12.38 20.17 -10.27
C LYS A 68 -13.55 20.07 -9.28
N LEU A 69 -14.80 20.06 -9.76
CA LEU A 69 -15.98 19.92 -8.91
C LEU A 69 -15.99 18.56 -8.18
N GLU A 70 -15.54 17.50 -8.83
CA GLU A 70 -15.45 16.18 -8.23
C GLU A 70 -14.29 16.10 -7.24
N ALA A 71 -13.16 16.73 -7.55
CA ALA A 71 -12.04 16.87 -6.62
C ALA A 71 -12.48 17.55 -5.31
N VAL A 72 -13.27 18.63 -5.38
CA VAL A 72 -13.83 19.30 -4.18
C VAL A 72 -14.76 18.37 -3.39
N ARG A 73 -15.64 17.62 -4.06
CA ARG A 73 -16.51 16.64 -3.38
C ARG A 73 -15.69 15.54 -2.71
N HIS A 74 -14.64 15.05 -3.38
CA HIS A 74 -13.72 14.06 -2.86
C HIS A 74 -13.01 14.58 -1.60
N ALA A 75 -12.43 15.79 -1.66
CA ALA A 75 -11.79 16.44 -0.53
C ALA A 75 -12.74 16.59 0.66
N ARG A 76 -13.97 17.07 0.45
CA ARG A 76 -14.95 17.20 1.55
C ARG A 76 -15.30 15.86 2.22
N LYS A 77 -15.33 14.78 1.44
CA LYS A 77 -15.66 13.44 1.94
C LYS A 77 -14.51 12.80 2.71
N HIS A 78 -13.29 12.96 2.21
CA HIS A 78 -12.14 12.22 2.71
C HIS A 78 -11.22 13.06 3.60
N PHE A 79 -11.09 14.36 3.37
CA PHE A 79 -10.14 15.21 4.12
C PHE A 79 -10.66 15.73 5.46
N SER A 80 -11.97 15.62 5.71
CA SER A 80 -12.63 16.17 6.91
C SER A 80 -12.24 15.49 8.23
N THR A 81 -11.53 14.36 8.17
CA THR A 81 -11.27 13.49 9.34
C THR A 81 -9.80 13.54 9.79
N TYR A 82 -8.97 14.41 9.20
CA TYR A 82 -7.53 14.42 9.41
C TYR A 82 -7.06 15.46 10.44
N GLU A 83 -5.85 15.24 10.98
CA GLU A 83 -5.25 16.03 12.06
C GLU A 83 -4.62 17.34 11.56
N GLU A 84 -4.28 18.26 12.48
CA GLU A 84 -3.69 19.57 12.16
C GLU A 84 -2.40 19.46 11.33
N ASP A 85 -1.56 18.46 11.57
CA ASP A 85 -0.31 18.22 10.84
C ASP A 85 -0.54 17.93 9.33
N GLN A 86 -1.75 17.51 8.95
CA GLN A 86 -2.12 17.22 7.55
C GLN A 86 -2.82 18.40 6.88
N LEU A 87 -3.14 19.46 7.63
CA LEU A 87 -3.86 20.62 7.14
C LEU A 87 -3.04 21.40 6.09
N GLU A 88 -1.72 21.51 6.29
CA GLU A 88 -0.83 22.17 5.33
C GLU A 88 -0.88 21.46 3.97
N GLU A 89 -0.78 20.14 3.94
CA GLU A 89 -0.83 19.37 2.69
C GLU A 89 -2.22 19.46 2.03
N ILE A 90 -3.29 19.50 2.82
CA ILE A 90 -4.66 19.74 2.33
C ILE A 90 -4.77 21.14 1.70
N GLN A 91 -4.21 22.18 2.32
CA GLN A 91 -4.23 23.54 1.79
C GLN A 91 -3.50 23.62 0.44
N HIS A 92 -2.33 22.98 0.32
CA HIS A 92 -1.62 22.89 -0.96
C HIS A 92 -2.45 22.17 -2.03
N CYS A 93 -3.15 21.09 -1.68
CA CYS A 93 -4.09 20.41 -2.59
C CYS A 93 -5.25 21.32 -3.00
N MET A 94 -5.82 22.08 -2.07
CA MET A 94 -6.90 23.00 -2.40
C MET A 94 -6.41 24.15 -3.30
N ALA A 95 -5.17 24.61 -3.11
CA ALA A 95 -4.55 25.61 -3.97
C ALA A 95 -4.37 25.12 -5.42
N LEU A 96 -4.12 23.82 -5.65
CA LEU A 96 -4.08 23.22 -7.01
C LEU A 96 -5.37 23.47 -7.82
N LEU A 97 -6.53 23.66 -7.18
CA LEU A 97 -7.77 23.97 -7.90
C LEU A 97 -7.73 25.32 -8.62
N ALA A 98 -6.96 26.28 -8.09
CA ALA A 98 -6.80 27.61 -8.65
C ALA A 98 -5.85 27.64 -9.86
N PHE A 99 -5.06 26.59 -10.05
CA PHE A 99 -4.10 26.47 -11.13
C PHE A 99 -4.62 25.56 -12.26
N THR A 100 -4.05 25.69 -13.45
CA THR A 100 -4.29 24.77 -14.58
C THR A 100 -3.32 23.58 -14.49
N ALA A 101 -3.68 22.42 -15.03
CA ALA A 101 -2.84 21.22 -14.96
C ALA A 101 -1.45 21.40 -15.60
N ASP A 102 -1.28 22.41 -16.47
CA ASP A 102 -0.03 22.76 -17.16
C ASP A 102 0.81 23.81 -16.40
N THR A 103 0.59 23.97 -15.09
CA THR A 103 1.27 25.01 -14.31
C THR A 103 2.75 24.66 -14.07
N GLU A 104 3.66 25.54 -14.48
CA GLU A 104 5.10 25.39 -14.24
C GLU A 104 5.58 25.90 -12.86
N LEU A 105 4.66 26.43 -12.04
CA LEU A 105 4.96 26.97 -10.71
C LEU A 105 5.24 25.83 -9.72
N SER A 106 6.45 25.82 -9.14
CA SER A 106 6.74 25.06 -7.91
C SER A 106 5.99 25.74 -6.73
N PRO A 107 5.35 24.98 -5.82
CA PRO A 107 5.42 23.52 -5.59
C PRO A 107 4.41 22.67 -6.38
N TYR A 108 3.49 23.28 -7.14
CA TYR A 108 2.38 22.58 -7.79
C TYR A 108 2.81 21.63 -8.92
N LYS A 109 3.90 21.98 -9.63
CA LYS A 109 4.53 21.09 -10.61
C LYS A 109 4.97 19.76 -9.99
N GLU A 110 5.59 19.80 -8.81
CA GLU A 110 6.07 18.60 -8.11
C GLU A 110 4.91 17.71 -7.64
N MET A 111 3.79 18.31 -7.23
CA MET A 111 2.58 17.57 -6.86
C MET A 111 1.95 16.85 -8.06
N LEU A 112 2.16 17.37 -9.27
CA LEU A 112 1.69 16.77 -10.52
C LEU A 112 2.72 15.83 -11.16
N GLU A 113 3.88 15.58 -10.57
CA GLU A 113 4.85 14.64 -11.13
C GLU A 113 4.39 13.19 -11.03
N GLU A 114 4.68 12.39 -12.06
CA GLU A 114 4.40 10.95 -12.06
C GLU A 114 5.19 10.19 -10.98
N LYS A 115 6.35 10.71 -10.54
CA LYS A 115 7.18 10.14 -9.47
C LYS A 115 6.45 9.97 -8.15
N ARG A 116 5.31 10.66 -7.95
CA ARG A 116 4.48 10.47 -6.75
C ARG A 116 3.92 9.05 -6.68
N TRP A 117 3.63 8.41 -7.83
CA TRP A 117 3.22 7.00 -7.87
C TRP A 117 4.34 6.06 -7.39
N ASP A 118 5.59 6.30 -7.79
CA ASP A 118 6.73 5.52 -7.31
C ASP A 118 6.89 5.64 -5.78
N ARG A 119 6.71 6.85 -5.25
CA ARG A 119 6.72 7.10 -3.80
C ARG A 119 5.59 6.36 -3.08
N LEU A 120 4.40 6.28 -3.66
CA LEU A 120 3.27 5.52 -3.09
C LEU A 120 3.54 4.01 -3.09
N VAL A 121 4.13 3.48 -4.16
CA VAL A 121 4.56 2.06 -4.22
C VAL A 121 5.58 1.78 -3.12
N GLU A 122 6.57 2.64 -2.95
CA GLU A 122 7.61 2.48 -1.94
C GLU A 122 7.05 2.62 -0.52
N GLN A 123 6.16 3.59 -0.29
CA GLN A 123 5.47 3.75 0.99
C GLN A 123 4.63 2.49 1.31
N PHE A 124 3.88 1.96 0.35
CA PHE A 124 3.15 0.71 0.52
C PHE A 124 4.08 -0.43 0.91
N ARG A 125 5.21 -0.62 0.22
CA ARG A 125 6.20 -1.66 0.55
C ARG A 125 6.68 -1.56 1.99
N GLN A 126 6.98 -0.34 2.44
CA GLN A 126 7.44 -0.10 3.81
C GLN A 126 6.37 -0.41 4.84
N GLU A 127 5.12 -0.02 4.60
CA GLU A 127 4.01 -0.32 5.51
C GLU A 127 3.67 -1.81 5.52
N ASN A 128 3.69 -2.45 4.36
CA ASN A 128 3.51 -3.88 4.21
C ASN A 128 4.58 -4.66 4.97
N TYR A 129 5.85 -4.26 4.83
CA TYR A 129 6.96 -4.82 5.59
C TYR A 129 6.75 -4.63 7.10
N ARG A 130 6.40 -3.43 7.57
CA ARG A 130 6.17 -3.12 8.99
C ARG A 130 5.03 -3.95 9.59
N LEU A 131 3.98 -4.23 8.81
CA LEU A 131 2.84 -5.02 9.26
C LEU A 131 3.13 -6.51 9.36
N PHE A 132 3.86 -7.08 8.39
CA PHE A 132 4.03 -8.53 8.26
C PHE A 132 5.38 -9.05 8.76
N GLN A 133 6.45 -8.25 8.77
CA GLN A 133 7.80 -8.67 9.17
C GLN A 133 8.20 -8.33 10.62
N LEU A 134 7.27 -7.83 11.45
CA LEU A 134 7.46 -7.69 12.91
C LEU A 134 6.48 -8.54 13.75
N ALA A 135 5.53 -9.24 13.11
CA ALA A 135 4.44 -9.89 13.83
C ALA A 135 4.47 -11.42 13.85
N SER A 136 5.20 -12.14 12.98
CA SER A 136 5.15 -13.61 13.01
C SER A 136 6.29 -14.28 12.24
N GLN A 137 7.27 -14.74 13.01
CA GLN A 137 8.36 -15.67 12.66
C GLN A 137 9.50 -15.11 11.79
N SER A 138 10.73 -15.31 12.28
CA SER A 138 11.93 -14.94 11.53
C SER A 138 12.06 -15.78 10.27
N VAL A 139 12.64 -15.22 9.20
CA VAL A 139 12.96 -15.95 7.95
C VAL A 139 13.76 -17.22 8.23
N PHE A 140 14.60 -17.19 9.27
CA PHE A 140 15.32 -18.37 9.76
C PHE A 140 14.37 -19.46 10.26
N THR A 141 13.35 -19.12 11.05
CA THR A 141 12.36 -20.06 11.56
C THR A 141 11.54 -20.69 10.43
N VAL A 142 11.15 -19.89 9.44
CA VAL A 142 10.41 -20.36 8.25
C VAL A 142 11.30 -21.28 7.40
N ALA A 143 12.54 -20.89 7.13
CA ALA A 143 13.50 -21.72 6.38
C ALA A 143 13.80 -23.03 7.11
N LEU A 144 13.97 -22.99 8.44
CA LEU A 144 14.19 -24.16 9.28
C LEU A 144 12.97 -25.10 9.24
N GLN A 145 11.75 -24.58 9.39
CA GLN A 145 10.53 -25.38 9.32
C GLN A 145 10.29 -25.98 7.93
N ALA A 146 10.56 -25.23 6.87
CA ALA A 146 10.49 -25.73 5.50
C ALA A 146 11.50 -26.88 5.28
N GLY A 147 12.75 -26.70 5.71
CA GLY A 147 13.78 -27.74 5.66
C GLY A 147 13.39 -28.98 6.46
N LEU A 148 12.90 -28.81 7.70
CA LEU A 148 12.42 -29.92 8.54
C LEU A 148 11.20 -30.64 7.95
N SER A 149 10.34 -29.93 7.22
CA SER A 149 9.18 -30.53 6.55
C SER A 149 9.58 -31.33 5.31
N ALA A 150 10.56 -30.85 4.54
CA ALA A 150 11.12 -31.59 3.40
C ALA A 150 11.77 -32.92 3.84
N LEU A 151 12.48 -32.91 4.97
CA LEU A 151 13.13 -34.10 5.55
C LEU A 151 12.15 -35.15 6.12
N LYS A 152 10.90 -34.77 6.41
CA LYS A 152 9.87 -35.68 6.93
C LYS A 152 9.10 -36.43 5.84
N THR A 153 9.40 -36.22 4.56
CA THR A 153 8.83 -37.06 3.50
C THR A 153 9.52 -38.44 3.55
N PRO A 154 8.79 -39.54 3.85
CA PRO A 154 9.39 -40.86 3.80
C PRO A 154 9.70 -41.18 2.34
N TYR A 155 10.99 -41.29 2.02
CA TYR A 155 11.45 -41.92 0.79
C TYR A 155 10.78 -43.31 0.68
N PRO A 156 10.18 -43.71 -0.46
CA PRO A 156 9.75 -45.08 -0.65
C PRO A 156 10.97 -45.92 -1.01
N LEU A 157 11.83 -46.22 -0.03
CA LEU A 157 12.83 -47.29 -0.16
C LEU A 157 12.12 -48.62 0.16
N ASN A 158 11.25 -49.04 -0.75
CA ASN A 158 10.80 -50.42 -0.81
C ASN A 158 11.89 -51.21 -1.53
N ILE A 159 12.94 -51.61 -0.80
CA ILE A 159 13.88 -52.62 -1.28
C ILE A 159 13.24 -53.97 -0.93
N ALA A 160 12.68 -54.60 -1.95
CA ALA A 160 12.33 -56.01 -1.90
C ALA A 160 13.61 -56.85 -1.81
N PHE A 161 13.69 -57.70 -0.79
CA PHE A 161 14.40 -58.98 -0.80
C PHE A 161 13.59 -60.00 0.00
#